data_AF-A0A1I2C021-F1
#
_entry.id   AF-A0A1I2C021-F1
#
_cell.length_a   1.000
_cell.length_b   1.000
_cell.length_c   1.000
_cell.angle_alpha   90.00
_cell.angle_beta   90.00
_cell.angle_gamma   90.00
#
_symmetry.space_group_name_H-M   'P 1'
#
loop_
_entity.id
_entity.type
_entity.pdbx_description
1 polymer ?
#
loop_
_entity_poly.entity_id
_entity_poly.type
_entity_poly.pdbx_seq_one_letter_code
_entity_poly.pdbx_strand_id
1 'polypeptide(L)'
;MIKNTSIFLSKVEDIFSEAGYTLRYEKGNFKAGYCLLKDTKVVIVNKYFNTENRIHCLIDLIKALEIDPKRLSEKSQKLLNEIFN
;
A
#
# COMPACT_ATOMS: atom_id res chain seq x y z
N MET A 1 -15.28 -11.71 -10.43
CA MET A 1 -14.85 -11.06 -9.17
C MET A 1 -13.36 -10.66 -9.15
N ILE A 2 -12.42 -11.42 -9.72
CA ILE A 2 -10.97 -11.13 -9.66
C ILE A 2 -10.54 -9.80 -10.35
N LYS A 3 -11.23 -9.40 -11.43
CA LYS A 3 -10.87 -8.21 -12.23
C LYS A 3 -10.88 -6.90 -11.42
N ASN A 4 -11.85 -6.75 -10.51
CA ASN A 4 -11.99 -5.53 -9.71
C ASN A 4 -10.94 -5.46 -8.60
N THR A 5 -10.60 -6.59 -7.99
CA THR A 5 -9.64 -6.67 -6.89
C THR A 5 -8.22 -6.34 -7.34
N SER A 6 -7.80 -6.79 -8.53
CA SER A 6 -6.49 -6.43 -9.08
C SER A 6 -6.39 -4.95 -9.45
N ILE A 7 -7.46 -4.36 -10.00
CA ILE A 7 -7.51 -2.92 -10.29
C ILE A 7 -7.44 -2.11 -9.00
N PHE A 8 -8.16 -2.54 -7.97
CA PHE A 8 -8.12 -1.87 -6.67
C PHE A 8 -6.74 -1.96 -6.03
N LEU A 9 -6.11 -3.14 -6.05
CA LEU A 9 -4.73 -3.31 -5.57
C LEU A 9 -3.77 -2.32 -6.26
N SER A 10 -3.82 -2.22 -7.59
CA SER A 10 -2.97 -1.28 -8.33
C SER A 10 -3.15 0.17 -7.85
N LYS A 11 -4.39 0.61 -7.60
CA LYS A 11 -4.65 1.97 -7.10
C LYS A 11 -4.08 2.19 -5.70
N VAL A 12 -4.13 1.16 -4.85
CA VAL A 12 -3.53 1.22 -3.51
C VAL A 12 -2.00 1.28 -3.62
N GLU A 13 -1.40 0.53 -4.54
CA GLU A 13 0.05 0.57 -4.80
C GLU A 13 0.50 1.94 -5.35
N ASP A 14 -0.32 2.58 -6.19
CA ASP A 14 -0.04 3.92 -6.73
C ASP A 14 0.10 4.97 -5.61
N ILE A 15 -0.67 4.87 -4.52
CA ILE A 15 -0.54 5.76 -3.36
C ILE A 15 0.88 5.69 -2.77
N PHE A 16 1.45 4.49 -2.63
CA PHE A 16 2.82 4.33 -2.12
C PHE A 16 3.84 4.96 -3.06
N SER A 17 3.70 4.70 -4.37
CA SER A 17 4.58 5.25 -5.40
C SER A 17 4.57 6.78 -5.40
N GLU A 18 3.38 7.39 -5.43
CA GLU A 18 3.19 8.85 -5.43
C GLU A 18 3.64 9.49 -4.11
N ALA A 19 3.48 8.79 -2.97
CA ALA A 19 3.99 9.23 -1.68
C ALA A 19 5.53 9.14 -1.55
N GLY A 20 6.21 8.53 -2.54
CA GLY A 20 7.66 8.36 -2.60
C GLY A 20 8.17 7.14 -1.85
N TYR A 21 7.33 6.12 -1.66
CA TYR A 21 7.73 4.83 -1.11
C TYR A 21 8.03 3.84 -2.23
N THR A 22 9.06 3.03 -2.02
CA THR A 22 9.33 1.86 -2.88
C THR A 22 8.65 0.64 -2.29
N LEU A 23 7.61 0.13 -2.96
CA LEU A 23 6.91 -1.08 -2.56
C LEU A 23 7.57 -2.32 -3.19
N ARG A 24 7.88 -3.33 -2.37
CA ARG A 24 8.49 -4.59 -2.80
C ARG A 24 7.74 -5.80 -2.25
N TYR A 25 7.58 -6.83 -3.08
CA TYR A 25 7.02 -8.10 -2.67
C TYR A 25 8.12 -9.15 -2.53
N GLU A 26 8.42 -9.55 -1.30
CA GLU A 26 9.57 -10.43 -1.02
C GLU A 26 9.16 -11.68 -0.23
N LYS A 27 10.04 -12.69 -0.24
CA LYS A 27 9.92 -13.85 0.65
C LYS A 27 10.32 -13.40 2.05
N GLY A 28 9.37 -13.29 2.97
CA GLY A 28 9.67 -12.94 4.35
C GLY A 28 8.58 -13.44 5.29
N ASN A 29 8.98 -13.81 6.52
CA ASN A 29 8.05 -14.14 7.59
C ASN A 29 7.93 -12.94 8.54
N PHE A 30 7.23 -11.90 8.09
CA PHE A 30 6.99 -10.70 8.88
C PHE A 30 5.78 -10.93 9.80
N LYS A 31 5.91 -10.64 11.10
CA LYS A 31 4.81 -10.82 12.08
C LYS A 31 3.53 -10.06 11.69
N ALA A 32 3.67 -8.87 11.11
CA ALA A 32 2.56 -8.03 10.64
C ALA A 32 2.25 -8.19 9.13
N GLY A 33 2.88 -9.14 8.44
CA GLY A 33 2.77 -9.29 6.99
C GLY A 33 3.63 -8.32 6.16
N TYR A 34 4.22 -7.30 6.79
CA TYR A 34 5.10 -6.33 6.15
C TYR A 34 6.31 -5.92 7.02
N CYS A 35 7.28 -5.27 6.38
CA CYS A 35 8.39 -4.56 7.00
C CYS A 35 8.53 -3.16 6.37
N LEU A 36 8.67 -2.13 7.22
CA LEU A 36 8.89 -0.75 6.80
C LEU A 36 10.33 -0.33 7.12
N LEU A 37 11.09 0.03 6.11
CA LEU A 37 12.39 0.67 6.24
C LEU A 37 12.20 2.19 6.14
N LYS A 38 12.13 2.86 7.31
CA LYS A 38 11.78 4.28 7.40
C LYS A 38 12.80 5.18 6.71
N ASP A 39 14.10 4.91 6.88
CA ASP A 39 15.18 5.75 6.33
C ASP A 39 15.23 5.74 4.81
N THR A 40 14.90 4.59 4.20
CA THR A 40 14.93 4.40 2.74
C THR A 40 13.56 4.49 2.09
N LYS A 41 12.49 4.71 2.88
CA LYS A 41 11.09 4.67 2.43
C LYS A 41 10.76 3.40 1.64
N VAL A 42 11.30 2.26 2.05
CA VAL A 42 11.00 0.97 1.42
C VAL A 42 9.96 0.22 2.24
N VAL A 43 8.89 -0.22 1.58
CA VAL A 43 7.86 -1.08 2.15
C VAL A 43 8.01 -2.46 1.55
N ILE A 44 8.19 -3.47 2.39
CA ILE A 44 8.31 -4.87 1.95
C ILE A 44 7.09 -5.62 2.45
N VAL A 45 6.30 -6.20 1.53
CA VAL A 45 5.13 -7.02 1.82
C VAL A 45 5.42 -8.48 1.51
N ASN A 46 4.90 -9.38 2.32
CA ASN A 46 5.06 -10.82 2.09
C ASN A 46 4.43 -11.24 0.76
N LYS A 47 5.25 -11.76 -0.15
CA LYS A 47 4.80 -12.16 -1.49
C LYS A 47 3.82 -13.34 -1.50
N TYR A 48 3.77 -14.13 -0.43
CA TYR A 48 2.86 -15.27 -0.32
C TYR A 48 1.42 -14.87 0.00
N PHE A 49 1.16 -13.59 0.31
CA PHE A 49 -0.20 -13.10 0.46
C PHE A 49 -0.94 -13.15 -0.88
N ASN A 50 -2.19 -13.59 -0.83
CA ASN A 50 -3.13 -13.43 -1.93
C ASN A 50 -3.52 -11.94 -2.08
N THR A 51 -4.23 -11.60 -3.15
CA THR A 51 -4.57 -10.21 -3.47
C THR A 51 -5.31 -9.50 -2.34
N GLU A 52 -6.27 -10.17 -1.71
CA GLU A 52 -7.07 -9.60 -0.61
C GLU A 52 -6.24 -9.30 0.63
N ASN A 53 -5.40 -10.24 1.06
CA ASN A 53 -4.49 -10.03 2.19
C ASN A 53 -3.44 -8.95 1.91
N ARG A 54 -2.99 -8.81 0.64
CA ARG A 54 -2.13 -7.70 0.25
C ARG A 54 -2.85 -6.37 0.37
N ILE A 55 -4.08 -6.26 -0.12
CA ILE A 55 -4.88 -5.04 -0.04
C ILE A 55 -5.07 -4.62 1.43
N HIS A 56 -5.51 -5.53 2.30
CA HIS A 56 -5.67 -5.23 3.72
C HIS A 56 -4.35 -4.75 4.35
N CYS A 57 -3.26 -5.47 4.09
CA CYS A 57 -1.93 -5.10 4.59
C CYS A 57 -1.48 -3.69 4.12
N LEU A 58 -1.72 -3.36 2.85
CA LEU A 58 -1.38 -2.06 2.30
C LEU A 58 -2.28 -0.94 2.84
N ILE A 59 -3.56 -1.20 3.08
CA ILE A 59 -4.48 -0.23 3.71
C ILE A 59 -4.03 0.07 5.15
N ASP A 60 -3.68 -0.96 5.92
CA ASP A 60 -3.18 -0.79 7.29
C ASP A 60 -1.89 0.05 7.31
N LEU A 61 -1.00 -0.20 6.35
CA LEU A 61 0.20 0.60 6.13
C LEU A 61 -0.12 2.05 5.78
N ILE A 62 -1.06 2.32 4.86
CA ILE A 62 -1.48 3.68 4.51
C ILE A 62 -1.98 4.43 5.74
N LYS A 63 -2.77 3.77 6.60
CA LYS A 63 -3.28 4.37 7.84
C LYS A 63 -2.19 4.63 8.88
N ALA A 64 -1.14 3.81 8.88
CA ALA A 64 0.00 3.96 9.79
C ALA A 64 1.06 4.95 9.30
N LEU A 65 1.09 5.27 8.01
CA LEU A 65 2.05 6.19 7.40
C LEU A 65 1.47 7.60 7.31
N GLU A 66 2.27 8.60 7.67
CA GLU A 66 1.94 10.01 7.43
C GLU A 66 2.18 10.35 5.95
N ILE A 67 1.18 10.07 5.11
CA ILE A 67 1.20 10.39 3.68
C ILE A 67 0.68 11.81 3.48
N ASP A 68 1.51 12.68 2.90
CA ASP A 68 1.11 14.05 2.51
C ASP A 68 0.21 14.00 1.27
N PRO A 69 -1.09 14.34 1.37
CA PRO A 69 -2.02 14.29 0.24
C PRO A 69 -1.60 15.19 -0.93
N LYS A 70 -0.80 16.24 -0.69
CA LYS A 70 -0.34 17.17 -1.73
C LYS A 70 0.61 16.52 -2.74
N ARG A 71 1.21 15.37 -2.39
CA ARG A 71 2.08 14.60 -3.29
C ARG A 71 1.30 13.65 -4.20
N LEU A 72 0.02 13.43 -3.87
CA LEU A 72 -0.83 12.48 -4.56
C LEU A 72 -1.57 13.15 -5.71
N SER A 73 -1.85 12.38 -6.75
CA SER A 73 -2.78 12.76 -7.81
C SER A 73 -4.20 12.89 -7.26
N GLU A 74 -5.08 13.63 -7.96
CA GLU A 74 -6.48 13.78 -7.53
C GLU A 74 -7.20 12.43 -7.34
N LYS A 75 -6.84 11.42 -8.13
CA LYS A 75 -7.42 10.07 -8.04
C LYS A 75 -6.97 9.38 -6.74
N SER A 76 -5.68 9.45 -6.43
CA SER A 76 -5.09 8.87 -5.22
C SER A 76 -5.55 9.60 -3.97
N GLN A 77 -5.72 10.94 -4.02
CA GLN A 77 -6.30 11.71 -2.91
C GLN A 77 -7.74 11.27 -2.61
N LYS A 78 -8.58 11.05 -3.64
CA LYS A 78 -9.94 10.54 -3.46
C LYS A 78 -9.94 9.18 -2.77
N LEU A 79 -9.09 8.25 -3.25
CA LEU A 79 -8.97 6.93 -2.63
C LEU A 79 -8.43 7.01 -1.19
N LEU A 80 -7.44 7.88 -0.94
CA LEU A 80 -6.92 8.11 0.41
C LEU A 80 -8.04 8.55 1.34
N ASN A 81 -8.86 9.51 0.92
CA ASN A 81 -10.02 9.96 1.70
C ASN A 81 -11.04 8.84 1.92
N GLU A 82 -11.33 8.01 0.92
CA GLU A 82 -12.22 6.83 1.07
C GLU A 82 -11.68 5.81 2.07
N ILE A 83 -10.36 5.68 2.22
CA ILE A 83 -9.73 4.75 3.18
C ILE A 83 -9.85 5.24 4.63
N PHE A 84 -9.84 6.55 4.85
CA PHE A 84 -9.90 7.18 6.18
C PHE A 84 -11.32 7.50 6.68
N ASN A 85 -12.32 7.48 5.79
CA ASN A 85 -13.74 7.56 6.15
C ASN A 85 -14.29 6.19 6.54
#